data_AF-F8D2U5-F1
#
_entry.id   AF-F8D2U5-F1
#
_cell.length_a   1.000
_cell.length_b   1.000
_cell.length_c   1.000
_cell.angle_alpha   90.00
_cell.angle_beta   90.00
_cell.angle_gamma   90.00
#
_symmetry.space_group_name_H-M   'P 1'
#
loop_
_entity.id
_entity.type
_entity.pdbx_description
1 polymer ?
#
loop_
_entity_poly.entity_id
_entity_poly.type
_entity_poly.pdbx_seq_one_letter_code
_entity_poly.pdbx_strand_id
1 'polypeptide(L)'
;MELIDAHIDDVGSKNGQRRVVVSVDGTKFGVFDGYKQSKGGALQVATAEWLEQRDAEVLLMGTMTTDVVPVESEGRSIDPSTDNPTGWQDHAFQGTVEAVVDDTATLLEEIRLVDGFEPGDRGQELDPASFENLPSAVISLGCGAMLLDLSDVDQEVTTSEHVRFVSSRMDVLGYRLP
;
A
#
# COMPACT_ATOMS: atom_id res chain seq x y z
N MET A 1 -2.62 13.51 0.05
CA MET A 1 -1.58 12.56 0.46
C MET A 1 -0.63 12.36 -0.70
N GLU A 2 0.67 12.52 -0.46
CA GLU A 2 1.74 12.20 -1.44
C GLU A 2 1.89 10.68 -1.49
N LEU A 3 1.84 10.08 -2.68
CA LEU A 3 1.98 8.63 -2.83
C LEU A 3 3.45 8.24 -2.91
N ILE A 4 3.71 6.94 -2.77
CA ILE A 4 5.08 6.43 -2.86
C ILE A 4 5.47 6.33 -4.33
N ASP A 5 6.55 7.00 -4.71
CA ASP A 5 7.17 6.79 -6.01
C ASP A 5 7.92 5.46 -5.99
N ALA A 6 7.44 4.48 -6.75
CA ALA A 6 7.99 3.13 -6.78
C ALA A 6 8.29 2.66 -8.20
N HIS A 7 9.36 1.90 -8.34
CA HIS A 7 9.60 1.08 -9.53
C HIS A 7 8.94 -0.29 -9.35
N ILE A 8 8.10 -0.70 -10.29
CA ILE A 8 7.46 -2.02 -10.31
C ILE A 8 8.41 -3.02 -10.96
N ASP A 9 9.20 -3.72 -10.16
CA ASP A 9 10.21 -4.66 -10.67
C ASP A 9 9.64 -5.95 -11.25
N ASP A 10 8.57 -6.48 -10.67
CA ASP A 10 8.05 -7.77 -11.06
C ASP A 10 6.55 -7.83 -10.76
N VAL A 11 5.79 -8.39 -11.71
CA VAL A 11 4.36 -8.67 -11.56
C VAL A 11 4.18 -10.16 -11.88
N GLY A 12 4.02 -10.97 -10.84
CA GLY A 12 4.12 -12.41 -10.96
C GLY A 12 3.11 -13.18 -10.12
N SER A 13 2.84 -14.42 -10.53
CA SER A 13 2.03 -15.35 -9.73
C SER A 13 2.87 -16.03 -8.65
N LYS A 14 2.35 -16.12 -7.42
CA LYS A 14 2.90 -16.95 -6.35
C LYS A 14 1.76 -17.61 -5.59
N ASN A 15 1.75 -18.94 -5.55
CA ASN A 15 0.73 -19.74 -4.84
C ASN A 15 -0.73 -19.44 -5.24
N GLY A 16 -0.99 -19.11 -6.51
CA GLY A 16 -2.34 -18.78 -7.00
C GLY A 16 -2.80 -17.34 -6.68
N GLN A 17 -1.92 -16.52 -6.14
CA GLN A 17 -2.12 -15.10 -5.85
C GLN A 17 -1.16 -14.24 -6.68
N ARG A 18 -1.54 -13.00 -7.00
CA ARG A 18 -0.65 -12.06 -7.71
C ARG A 18 0.18 -11.29 -6.67
N ARG A 19 1.50 -11.32 -6.88
CA ARG A 19 2.48 -10.54 -6.13
C ARG A 19 3.00 -9.44 -7.05
N VAL A 20 3.21 -8.27 -6.47
CA VAL A 20 3.96 -7.20 -7.09
C VAL A 20 5.22 -6.96 -6.28
N VAL A 21 6.38 -6.88 -6.93
CA VAL A 21 7.64 -6.48 -6.28
C VAL A 21 7.88 -5.03 -6.62
N VAL A 22 8.02 -4.21 -5.59
CA VAL A 22 8.27 -2.78 -5.71
C VAL A 22 9.68 -2.45 -5.22
N SER A 23 10.33 -1.48 -5.87
CA SER A 23 11.55 -0.85 -5.37
C SER A 23 11.32 0.62 -5.10
N VAL A 24 11.65 1.05 -3.89
CA VAL A 24 11.50 2.43 -3.41
C VAL A 24 12.86 2.85 -2.86
N ASP A 25 13.45 3.92 -3.39
CA ASP A 25 14.78 4.41 -3.01
C ASP A 25 15.87 3.32 -2.96
N GLY A 26 15.80 2.35 -3.87
CA GLY A 26 16.72 1.21 -3.95
C GLY A 26 16.40 0.04 -3.00
N THR A 27 15.39 0.18 -2.14
CA THR A 27 14.87 -0.89 -1.29
C THR A 27 13.80 -1.67 -2.01
N LYS A 28 14.05 -2.97 -2.23
CA LYS A 28 13.12 -3.89 -2.91
C LYS A 28 12.33 -4.71 -1.90
N PHE A 29 11.00 -4.72 -2.02
CA PHE A 29 10.10 -5.56 -1.23
C PHE A 29 8.87 -5.99 -2.03
N GLY A 30 8.14 -7.00 -1.56
CA GLY A 30 6.91 -7.45 -2.23
C GLY A 30 5.65 -6.92 -1.57
N VAL A 31 4.58 -6.85 -2.35
CA VAL A 31 3.24 -6.49 -1.92
C VAL A 31 2.23 -7.41 -2.58
N PHE A 32 1.09 -7.55 -1.93
CA PHE A 32 -0.01 -8.36 -2.38
C PHE A 32 -0.89 -7.55 -3.31
N ASP A 33 -1.07 -8.07 -4.52
CA ASP A 33 -1.96 -7.48 -5.50
C ASP A 33 -3.34 -8.11 -5.37
N GLY A 34 -4.02 -7.72 -4.29
CA GLY A 34 -5.36 -8.21 -3.99
C GLY A 34 -6.42 -7.72 -4.97
N TYR A 35 -7.59 -8.34 -4.88
CA TYR A 35 -8.76 -7.97 -5.68
C TYR A 35 -9.54 -6.84 -4.99
N LYS A 36 -9.59 -5.67 -5.59
CA LYS A 36 -10.43 -4.54 -5.15
C LYS A 36 -11.57 -4.32 -6.14
N GLN A 37 -12.65 -3.71 -5.65
CA GLN A 37 -13.75 -3.33 -6.50
C GLN A 37 -13.44 -2.01 -7.20
N SER A 38 -13.56 -1.98 -8.53
CA SER A 38 -13.56 -0.72 -9.29
C SER A 38 -14.93 -0.04 -9.21
N LYS A 39 -15.01 1.25 -9.60
CA LYS A 39 -16.31 1.96 -9.72
C LYS A 39 -17.32 1.27 -10.66
N GLY A 40 -16.87 0.35 -11.51
CA GLY A 40 -17.72 -0.51 -12.34
C GLY A 40 -18.35 -1.70 -11.61
N GLY A 41 -18.04 -1.92 -10.33
CA GLY A 41 -18.57 -3.01 -9.50
C GLY A 41 -17.92 -4.37 -9.71
N ALA A 42 -16.89 -4.46 -10.57
CA ALA A 42 -16.15 -5.69 -10.80
C ALA A 42 -14.91 -5.77 -9.89
N LEU A 43 -14.62 -6.96 -9.37
CA LEU A 43 -13.39 -7.24 -8.65
C LEU A 43 -12.21 -7.36 -9.62
N GLN A 44 -11.16 -6.59 -9.35
CA GLN A 44 -10.01 -6.40 -10.23
C GLN A 44 -8.73 -6.29 -9.40
N VAL A 45 -7.60 -6.66 -9.98
CA VAL A 45 -6.29 -6.43 -9.35
C VAL A 45 -5.83 -5.00 -9.58
N ALA A 46 -4.94 -4.49 -8.74
CA ALA A 46 -4.42 -3.14 -8.90
C ALA A 46 -3.37 -3.07 -10.01
N THR A 47 -2.64 -4.15 -10.27
CA THR A 47 -1.42 -4.08 -11.09
C THR A 47 -1.47 -5.00 -12.30
N ALA A 48 -1.29 -4.43 -13.48
CA ALA A 48 -1.22 -5.15 -14.73
C ALA A 48 0.21 -5.65 -15.03
N GLU A 49 0.33 -6.71 -15.82
CA GLU A 49 1.65 -7.24 -16.22
C GLU A 49 2.50 -6.24 -17.01
N TRP A 50 1.89 -5.38 -17.82
CA TRP A 50 2.64 -4.38 -18.60
C TRP A 50 3.23 -3.24 -17.76
N LEU A 51 2.81 -3.11 -16.49
CA LEU A 51 3.44 -2.20 -15.53
C LEU A 51 4.79 -2.72 -15.02
N GLU A 52 5.15 -3.98 -15.29
CA GLU A 52 6.47 -4.52 -14.98
C GLU A 52 7.58 -3.66 -15.62
N GLN A 53 8.63 -3.42 -14.85
CA GLN A 53 9.78 -2.56 -15.16
C GLN A 53 9.40 -1.09 -15.42
N ARG A 54 8.41 -0.55 -14.69
CA ARG A 54 7.99 0.85 -14.81
C ARG A 54 7.89 1.57 -13.47
N ASP A 55 8.09 2.88 -13.50
CA ASP A 55 7.85 3.75 -12.36
C ASP A 55 6.37 4.15 -12.27
N ALA A 56 5.84 4.22 -11.06
CA ALA A 56 4.49 4.71 -10.79
C ALA A 56 4.35 5.22 -9.35
N GLU A 57 3.45 6.17 -9.14
CA GLU A 57 2.98 6.57 -7.82
C GLU A 57 2.01 5.51 -7.28
N VAL A 58 2.40 4.79 -6.24
CA VAL A 58 1.65 3.67 -5.66
C VAL A 58 1.01 4.03 -4.32
N LEU A 59 -0.21 3.53 -4.10
CA LEU A 59 -0.83 3.52 -2.79
C LEU A 59 -0.66 2.14 -2.16
N LEU A 60 0.10 2.09 -1.07
CA LEU A 60 0.26 0.88 -0.26
C LEU A 60 -0.60 0.96 1.01
N MET A 61 -1.07 -0.19 1.47
CA MET A 61 -1.79 -0.32 2.73
C MET A 61 -1.32 -1.53 3.53
N GLY A 62 -1.02 -1.35 4.81
CA GLY A 62 -0.87 -2.47 5.75
C GLY A 62 -2.24 -2.91 6.27
N THR A 63 -2.67 -4.14 6.00
CA THR A 63 -4.10 -4.53 6.14
C THR A 63 -4.39 -5.72 7.06
N MET A 64 -3.40 -6.53 7.44
CA MET A 64 -3.65 -7.72 8.28
C MET A 64 -2.65 -7.79 9.42
N THR A 65 -3.16 -8.00 10.65
CA THR A 65 -2.40 -8.14 11.90
C THR A 65 -1.18 -7.23 11.91
N THR A 66 -1.41 -5.99 12.32
CA THR A 66 -0.36 -4.99 12.38
C THR A 66 0.10 -4.80 13.81
N ASP A 67 1.36 -5.16 14.06
CA ASP A 67 2.03 -4.80 15.30
C ASP A 67 2.60 -3.39 15.14
N VAL A 68 2.01 -2.42 15.84
CA VAL A 68 2.48 -1.03 15.88
C VAL A 68 3.23 -0.80 17.19
N VAL A 69 4.34 -0.08 17.13
CA VAL A 69 5.16 0.30 18.29
C VAL A 69 5.57 1.76 18.15
N PRO A 70 5.31 2.63 19.13
CA PRO A 70 5.81 4.00 19.12
C PRO A 70 7.33 3.99 19.26
N VAL A 71 7.98 4.92 18.59
CA VAL A 71 9.43 5.09 18.67
C VAL A 71 9.77 6.51 19.12
N GLU A 72 10.79 6.66 19.95
CA GLU A 72 11.16 7.95 20.54
C GLU A 72 11.80 8.91 19.54
N SER A 73 12.35 8.39 18.44
CA SER A 73 13.09 9.17 17.45
C SER A 73 12.41 9.14 16.09
N GLU A 74 12.40 10.29 15.42
CA GLU A 74 12.10 10.36 13.99
C GLU A 74 13.00 9.38 13.23
N GLY A 75 12.37 8.53 12.42
CA GLY A 75 13.05 7.64 11.51
C GLY A 75 12.11 7.28 10.38
N ARG A 76 12.69 7.06 9.20
CA ARG A 76 11.97 6.82 7.96
C ARG A 76 12.65 5.65 7.29
N SER A 77 11.99 4.50 7.31
CA SER A 77 12.56 3.30 6.71
C SER A 77 11.49 2.35 6.18
N ILE A 78 11.89 1.63 5.15
CA ILE A 78 11.25 0.40 4.70
C ILE A 78 12.29 -0.69 4.91
N ASP A 79 11.98 -1.65 5.77
CA ASP A 79 12.84 -2.78 6.09
C ASP A 79 12.16 -4.05 5.55
N PRO A 80 12.59 -4.58 4.38
CA PRO A 80 12.01 -5.80 3.83
C PRO A 80 12.18 -6.99 4.78
N SER A 81 11.29 -7.96 4.66
CA SER A 81 11.34 -9.20 5.46
C SER A 81 12.67 -9.91 5.21
N THR A 82 13.40 -10.27 6.26
CA THR A 82 14.70 -10.95 6.13
C THR A 82 14.57 -12.34 5.53
N ASP A 83 13.46 -13.02 5.83
CA ASP A 83 13.23 -14.39 5.39
C ASP A 83 12.73 -14.44 3.95
N ASN A 84 11.93 -13.45 3.54
CA ASN A 84 11.39 -13.36 2.19
C ASN A 84 11.18 -11.91 1.75
N PRO A 85 12.24 -11.21 1.31
CA PRO A 85 12.15 -9.80 0.92
C PRO A 85 11.12 -9.56 -0.19
N THR A 86 10.97 -10.53 -1.10
CA THR A 86 9.98 -10.48 -2.20
C THR A 86 8.71 -11.28 -1.89
N GLY A 87 8.46 -11.63 -0.63
CA GLY A 87 7.13 -11.97 -0.13
C GLY A 87 6.30 -10.70 0.02
N TRP A 88 5.02 -10.82 0.36
CA TRP A 88 4.14 -9.67 0.64
C TRP A 88 3.84 -9.52 2.14
N GLN A 89 4.64 -10.18 2.97
CA GLN A 89 4.37 -10.40 4.40
C GLN A 89 5.55 -9.87 5.22
N ASP A 90 5.22 -9.41 6.42
CA ASP A 90 6.17 -9.14 7.50
C ASP A 90 7.28 -8.15 7.12
N HIS A 91 6.91 -7.15 6.31
CA HIS A 91 7.76 -5.98 6.05
C HIS A 91 7.58 -5.00 7.19
N ALA A 92 8.69 -4.44 7.67
CA ALA A 92 8.66 -3.43 8.71
C ALA A 92 8.80 -2.04 8.10
N PHE A 93 8.06 -1.10 8.65
CA PHE A 93 8.03 0.28 8.22
C PHE A 93 8.21 1.18 9.42
N GLN A 94 8.89 2.30 9.24
CA GLN A 94 9.00 3.33 10.26
C GLN A 94 8.71 4.69 9.64
N GLY A 95 7.87 5.47 10.29
CA GLY A 95 7.44 6.76 9.78
C GLY A 95 6.73 7.62 10.81
N THR A 96 6.14 8.72 10.33
CA THR A 96 5.37 9.66 11.16
C THR A 96 3.91 9.63 10.76
N VAL A 97 3.01 9.56 11.75
CA VAL A 97 1.56 9.63 11.52
C VAL A 97 1.17 11.05 11.13
N GLU A 98 0.77 11.27 9.87
CA GLU A 98 0.35 12.58 9.39
C GLU A 98 -1.12 12.86 9.70
N ALA A 99 -1.94 11.82 9.66
CA ALA A 99 -3.37 11.90 9.94
C ALA A 99 -3.89 10.55 10.43
N VAL A 100 -4.97 10.60 11.21
CA VAL A 100 -5.81 9.45 11.55
C VAL A 100 -7.21 9.77 11.07
N VAL A 101 -7.80 8.88 10.29
CA VAL A 101 -9.14 9.03 9.72
C VAL A 101 -10.03 7.88 10.14
N ASP A 102 -11.28 8.18 10.46
CA ASP A 102 -12.30 7.16 10.78
C ASP A 102 -12.89 6.53 9.51
N ASP A 103 -12.71 7.18 8.35
CA ASP A 103 -13.26 6.76 7.07
C ASP A 103 -12.22 6.93 5.94
N THR A 104 -11.57 5.83 5.60
CA THR A 104 -10.55 5.78 4.54
C THR A 104 -11.12 6.11 3.17
N ALA A 105 -12.42 5.94 2.91
CA ALA A 105 -13.01 6.29 1.62
C ALA A 105 -12.72 7.76 1.22
N THR A 106 -12.65 8.65 2.21
CA THR A 106 -12.35 10.08 2.02
C THR A 106 -10.95 10.37 1.44
N LEU A 107 -10.04 9.39 1.48
CA LEU A 107 -8.66 9.52 1.00
C LEU A 107 -8.43 8.91 -0.38
N LEU A 108 -9.40 8.15 -0.92
CA LEU A 108 -9.19 7.25 -2.06
C LEU A 108 -9.75 7.75 -3.40
N GLU A 109 -10.30 8.97 -3.46
CA GLU A 109 -11.04 9.46 -4.63
C GLU A 109 -10.25 9.46 -5.95
N GLU A 110 -8.93 9.65 -5.88
CA GLU A 110 -8.03 9.77 -7.06
C GLU A 110 -7.27 8.48 -7.40
N ILE A 111 -7.51 7.38 -6.68
CA ILE A 111 -6.77 6.13 -6.86
C ILE A 111 -7.36 5.31 -8.00
N ARG A 112 -6.49 4.78 -8.87
CA ARG A 112 -6.87 3.94 -10.01
C ARG A 112 -6.36 2.52 -9.85
N LEU A 113 -7.21 1.55 -10.18
CA LEU A 113 -6.84 0.16 -10.44
C LEU A 113 -6.33 0.03 -11.87
N VAL A 114 -5.25 -0.70 -12.05
CA VAL A 114 -4.67 -1.00 -13.36
C VAL A 114 -4.74 -2.51 -13.56
N ASP A 115 -5.87 -2.99 -14.09
CA ASP A 115 -6.12 -4.42 -14.30
C ASP A 115 -6.09 -4.84 -15.77
N GLY A 116 -6.03 -3.88 -16.70
CA GLY A 116 -5.98 -4.11 -18.14
C GLY A 116 -4.69 -4.76 -18.61
N PHE A 117 -4.74 -5.52 -19.71
CA PHE A 117 -3.56 -6.25 -20.22
C PHE A 117 -2.69 -5.42 -21.15
N GLU A 118 -3.18 -4.26 -21.60
CA GLU A 118 -2.45 -3.39 -22.52
C GLU A 118 -2.23 -1.97 -21.94
N PRO A 119 -1.10 -1.30 -22.25
CA PRO A 119 -0.82 0.08 -21.80
C PRO A 119 -1.85 1.14 -22.24
N GLY A 120 -2.80 0.80 -23.11
CA GLY A 120 -3.88 1.68 -23.56
C GLY A 120 -5.20 1.50 -22.81
N ASP A 121 -5.34 0.43 -22.01
CA ASP A 121 -6.46 0.22 -21.12
C ASP A 121 -6.33 1.22 -19.98
N ARG A 122 -7.14 2.27 -20.01
CA ARG A 122 -7.13 3.28 -18.94
C ARG A 122 -7.48 2.60 -17.63
N GLY A 123 -6.64 2.79 -16.60
CA GLY A 123 -6.93 2.32 -15.25
C GLY A 123 -8.31 2.81 -14.79
N GLN A 124 -9.09 1.90 -14.21
CA GLN A 124 -10.40 2.19 -13.66
C GLN A 124 -10.26 2.83 -12.28
N GLU A 125 -11.15 3.72 -11.91
CA GLU A 125 -11.10 4.31 -10.57
C GLU A 125 -11.44 3.24 -9.53
N LEU A 126 -10.66 3.22 -8.44
CA LEU A 126 -10.98 2.45 -7.24
C LEU A 126 -12.33 2.92 -6.71
N ASP A 127 -13.17 2.00 -6.26
CA ASP A 127 -14.42 2.33 -5.59
C ASP A 127 -14.15 2.65 -4.11
N PRO A 128 -14.18 3.93 -3.68
CA PRO A 128 -13.89 4.27 -2.30
C PRO A 128 -14.92 3.70 -1.33
N ALA A 129 -16.14 3.40 -1.80
CA ALA A 129 -17.22 2.84 -0.98
C ALA A 129 -16.83 1.49 -0.36
N SER A 130 -15.89 0.75 -0.97
CA SER A 130 -15.36 -0.49 -0.40
C SER A 130 -14.52 -0.30 0.87
N PHE A 131 -14.18 0.95 1.22
CA PHE A 131 -13.37 1.33 2.37
C PHE A 131 -14.12 2.27 3.33
N GLU A 132 -15.44 2.41 3.18
CA GLU A 132 -16.27 3.18 4.10
C GLU A 132 -16.22 2.61 5.52
N ASN A 133 -16.09 3.48 6.52
CA ASN A 133 -15.98 3.13 7.94
C ASN A 133 -14.74 2.28 8.28
N LEU A 134 -13.75 2.21 7.40
CA LEU A 134 -12.46 1.61 7.70
C LEU A 134 -11.57 2.69 8.34
N PRO A 135 -11.22 2.58 9.64
CA PRO A 135 -10.31 3.53 10.26
C PRO A 135 -8.89 3.29 9.73
N SER A 136 -8.14 4.35 9.44
CA SER A 136 -6.76 4.23 8.98
C SER A 136 -5.89 5.40 9.42
N ALA A 137 -4.59 5.13 9.54
CA ALA A 137 -3.57 6.15 9.68
C ALA A 137 -2.86 6.40 8.34
N VAL A 138 -2.53 7.66 8.07
CA VAL A 138 -1.61 8.04 6.99
C VAL A 138 -0.21 8.13 7.58
N ILE A 139 0.71 7.29 7.10
CA ILE A 139 2.08 7.24 7.61
C ILE A 139 3.05 7.76 6.55
N SER A 140 3.77 8.84 6.90
CA SER A 140 4.86 9.40 6.10
C SER A 140 6.14 8.57 6.26
N LEU A 141 6.63 8.01 5.16
CA LEU A 141 7.87 7.22 5.12
C LEU A 141 9.05 7.99 4.50
N GLY A 142 8.86 9.28 4.17
CA GLY A 142 9.88 10.12 3.53
C GLY A 142 10.06 9.92 2.03
N CYS A 143 9.65 8.76 1.51
CA CYS A 143 9.54 8.44 0.08
C CYS A 143 8.08 8.51 -0.42
N GLY A 144 7.22 9.19 0.33
CA GLY A 144 5.77 9.20 0.17
C GLY A 144 5.06 8.72 1.42
N ALA A 145 3.73 8.62 1.34
CA ALA A 145 2.90 8.13 2.41
C ALA A 145 2.18 6.82 2.04
N MET A 146 1.90 6.02 3.06
CA MET A 146 1.08 4.82 2.94
C MET A 146 -0.05 4.84 3.97
N LEU A 147 -1.03 3.96 3.76
CA LEU A 147 -2.10 3.75 4.71
C LEU A 147 -1.78 2.60 5.65
N LEU A 148 -2.23 2.72 6.88
CA LEU A 148 -2.26 1.63 7.84
C LEU A 148 -3.69 1.42 8.30
N ASP A 149 -4.22 0.22 8.08
CA ASP A 149 -5.50 -0.21 8.64
C ASP A 149 -5.40 -0.28 10.16
N LEU A 150 -6.29 0.43 10.85
CA LEU A 150 -6.34 0.47 12.32
C LEU A 150 -7.39 -0.46 12.92
N SER A 151 -8.16 -1.19 12.09
CA SER A 151 -9.29 -2.01 12.56
C SER A 151 -8.88 -3.10 13.55
N ASP A 152 -7.69 -3.67 13.36
CA ASP A 152 -7.12 -4.73 14.19
C ASP A 152 -5.89 -4.25 14.99
N VAL A 153 -5.68 -2.93 15.12
CA VAL A 153 -4.56 -2.37 15.88
C VAL A 153 -5.01 -2.08 17.31
N ASP A 154 -4.46 -2.84 18.26
CA ASP A 154 -4.80 -2.71 19.70
C ASP A 154 -4.26 -1.42 20.34
N GLN A 155 -3.28 -0.80 19.71
CA GLN A 155 -2.65 0.42 20.20
C GLN A 155 -3.32 1.68 19.67
N GLU A 156 -3.53 2.66 20.54
CA GLU A 156 -3.92 4.00 20.12
C GLU A 156 -2.79 4.64 19.30
N VAL A 157 -3.10 5.01 18.06
CA VAL A 157 -2.20 5.71 17.13
C VAL A 157 -2.66 7.16 17.05
N THR A 158 -1.74 8.10 17.27
CA THR A 158 -2.06 9.54 17.30
C THR A 158 -1.31 10.32 16.24
N THR A 159 -1.89 11.45 15.81
CA THR A 159 -1.24 12.32 14.82
C THR A 159 0.08 12.89 15.37
N SER A 160 1.08 13.05 14.49
CA SER A 160 2.47 13.45 14.79
C SER A 160 3.29 12.43 15.59
N GLU A 161 2.75 11.26 15.90
CA GLU A 161 3.48 10.17 16.52
C GLU A 161 4.47 9.54 15.53
N HIS A 162 5.64 9.13 16.03
CA HIS A 162 6.56 8.30 15.27
C HIS A 162 6.29 6.84 15.59
N VAL A 163 6.04 6.05 14.56
CA VAL A 163 5.66 4.65 14.71
C VAL A 163 6.58 3.77 13.88
N ARG A 164 6.89 2.59 14.44
CA ARG A 164 7.39 1.45 13.69
C ARG A 164 6.29 0.40 13.67
N PHE A 165 6.01 -0.19 12.52
CA PHE A 165 5.01 -1.24 12.43
C PHE A 165 5.43 -2.36 11.49
N VAL A 166 4.86 -3.54 11.73
CA VAL A 166 4.97 -4.71 10.86
C VAL A 166 3.56 -5.18 10.58
N SER A 167 3.19 -5.26 9.30
CA SER A 167 1.93 -5.87 8.88
C SER A 167 2.20 -7.26 8.31
N SER A 168 1.40 -8.23 8.72
CA SER A 168 1.45 -9.58 8.14
C SER A 168 1.11 -9.62 6.66
N ARG A 169 0.48 -8.55 6.14
CA ARG A 169 0.23 -8.35 4.72
C ARG A 169 0.27 -6.87 4.34
N MET A 170 1.00 -6.60 3.27
CA MET A 170 1.03 -5.32 2.58
C MET A 170 0.31 -5.41 1.25
N ASP A 171 -0.66 -4.54 1.01
CA ASP A 171 -1.43 -4.48 -0.24
C ASP A 171 -1.03 -3.28 -1.08
N VAL A 172 -0.95 -3.46 -2.40
CA VAL A 172 -1.00 -2.34 -3.36
C VAL A 172 -2.46 -2.06 -3.69
N LEU A 173 -3.02 -0.94 -3.24
CA LEU A 173 -4.42 -0.60 -3.49
C LEU A 173 -4.68 -0.08 -4.89
N GLY A 174 -3.68 0.56 -5.49
CA GLY A 174 -3.80 1.20 -6.79
C GLY A 174 -2.71 2.23 -7.01
N TYR A 175 -2.91 3.04 -8.03
CA TYR A 175 -1.92 3.95 -8.59
C TYR A 175 -2.52 5.34 -8.78
N ARG A 176 -1.69 6.37 -8.65
CA ARG A 176 -1.97 7.68 -9.26
C ARG A 176 -1.31 7.67 -10.63
N LEU A 177 -2.13 7.83 -11.68
CA LEU A 177 -1.64 7.93 -13.05
C LEU A 177 -1.63 9.41 -13.47
N PRO A 178 -0.62 9.86 -14.23
CA PRO A 178 -0.50 11.22 -14.73
C PRO A 178 -1.60 11.62 -15.73
#